data_AF-U2EB45-F1
#
_entry.id   AF-U2EB45-F1
#
_cell.length_a   1.000
_cell.length_b   1.000
_cell.length_c   1.000
_cell.angle_alpha   90.00
_cell.angle_beta   90.00
_cell.angle_gamma   90.00
#
_symmetry.space_group_name_H-M   'P 1'
#
loop_
_entity.id
_entity.type
_entity.pdbx_description
1 polymer ?
#
loop_
_entity_poly.entity_id
_entity_poly.type
_entity_poly.pdbx_seq_one_letter_code
_entity_poly.pdbx_strand_id
1 'polypeptide(L)'
;MAGVSMTRGEVRRAARATLGDLIRHEPIGMATPSTTQMTLGAFRDDIQSRAMPGCGAVAANAAADGLALVLKGLRLTQSKDQDTRCARLIAQAQQLVTQLSGYADEDIAAFKAYLAAKKHADENDADKRLDRAVERINQVPLETARCCLEPLEYTEQAMGDIKPALQSDARAGARLVHAGLSMVLINVDTNIDGLEDEAERRQLAGQRAALQAEADRLLERLLRARS
;
A
#
# COMPACT_ATOMS: atom_id res chain seq x y z
N MET A 1 -8.97 -52.35 39.79
CA MET A 1 -10.35 -51.86 39.57
C MET A 1 -10.52 -50.59 40.42
N ALA A 2 -11.32 -49.64 39.93
CA ALA A 2 -11.57 -48.28 40.45
C ALA A 2 -10.63 -47.19 39.88
N GLY A 3 -11.06 -46.62 38.75
CA GLY A 3 -10.65 -45.31 38.27
C GLY A 3 -11.57 -44.22 38.81
N VAL A 4 -11.02 -43.03 39.02
CA VAL A 4 -11.72 -41.74 39.15
C VAL A 4 -10.76 -40.70 38.55
N SER A 5 -10.94 -40.36 37.27
CA SER A 5 -11.59 -39.13 36.81
C SER A 5 -10.89 -37.85 37.29
N MET A 6 -9.87 -37.41 36.54
CA MET A 6 -9.49 -36.00 36.50
C MET A 6 -10.19 -35.35 35.30
N THR A 7 -11.09 -34.42 35.62
CA THR A 7 -11.80 -33.55 34.69
C THR A 7 -10.81 -32.76 33.84
N ARG A 8 -10.74 -33.08 32.54
CA ARG A 8 -10.08 -32.22 31.54
C ARG A 8 -10.87 -30.93 31.43
N GLY A 9 -10.23 -29.83 31.80
CA GLY A 9 -10.76 -28.49 31.63
C GLY A 9 -11.20 -28.24 30.19
N GLU A 10 -12.45 -27.84 30.06
CA GLU A 10 -13.00 -27.22 28.86
C GLU A 10 -12.29 -25.87 28.66
N VAL A 11 -11.13 -25.91 28.01
CA VAL A 11 -10.58 -24.70 27.38
C VAL A 11 -11.46 -24.44 26.16
N ARG A 12 -12.55 -23.68 26.38
CA ARG A 12 -13.34 -23.07 25.30
C ARG A 12 -12.38 -22.27 24.42
N ARG A 13 -11.99 -22.86 23.28
CA ARG A 13 -11.32 -22.17 22.19
C ARG A 13 -12.32 -21.14 21.69
N ALA A 14 -12.16 -19.86 22.08
CA ALA A 14 -12.96 -18.79 21.52
C ALA A 14 -12.83 -18.87 20.00
N ALA A 15 -13.96 -19.07 19.30
CA ALA A 15 -13.98 -19.05 17.85
C ALA A 15 -13.39 -17.71 17.41
N ARG A 16 -12.27 -17.75 16.70
CA ARG A 16 -11.60 -16.55 16.19
C ARG A 16 -12.60 -15.92 15.22
N ALA A 17 -13.07 -14.71 15.52
CA ALA A 17 -13.98 -13.97 14.66
C ALA A 17 -13.43 -13.99 13.23
N THR A 18 -14.26 -14.36 12.25
CA THR A 18 -13.87 -14.30 10.85
C THR A 18 -13.72 -12.83 10.45
N LEU A 19 -12.96 -12.56 9.39
CA LEU A 19 -12.84 -11.18 8.88
C LEU A 19 -14.22 -10.59 8.53
N GLY A 20 -15.16 -11.45 8.08
CA GLY A 20 -16.56 -11.06 7.86
C GLY A 20 -17.30 -10.66 9.15
N ASP A 21 -16.97 -11.26 10.29
CA ASP A 21 -17.59 -10.93 11.58
C ASP A 21 -17.13 -9.57 12.12
N LEU A 22 -15.87 -9.19 11.87
CA LEU A 22 -15.27 -7.91 12.30
C LEU A 22 -15.89 -6.69 11.58
N ILE A 23 -16.49 -6.91 10.40
CA ILE A 23 -16.96 -5.85 9.51
C ILE A 23 -18.48 -5.63 9.62
N ARG A 24 -19.22 -6.57 10.24
CA ARG A 24 -20.68 -6.45 10.44
C ARG A 24 -21.12 -5.21 11.23
N HIS A 25 -20.20 -4.53 11.90
CA HIS A 25 -20.47 -3.36 12.73
C HIS A 25 -20.06 -2.03 12.10
N GLU A 26 -19.53 -2.01 10.87
CA GLU A 26 -19.27 -0.74 10.18
C GLU A 26 -20.54 -0.23 9.46
N PRO A 27 -20.96 1.02 9.69
CA PRO A 27 -22.09 1.59 8.97
C PRO A 27 -21.74 1.71 7.47
N ILE A 28 -22.36 0.85 6.67
CA ILE A 28 -22.33 0.91 5.20
C ILE A 28 -23.18 2.12 4.80
N GLY A 29 -22.56 3.28 4.55
CA GLY A 29 -23.29 4.45 4.03
C GLY A 29 -22.70 5.83 4.29
N MET A 30 -21.65 5.99 5.10
CA MET A 30 -20.99 7.29 5.26
C MET A 30 -19.80 7.39 4.30
N ALA A 31 -19.73 8.49 3.53
CA ALA A 31 -18.55 8.82 2.75
C ALA A 31 -17.36 8.87 3.71
N THR A 32 -16.45 7.89 3.61
CA THR A 32 -15.23 7.89 4.41
C THR A 32 -14.39 9.03 3.88
N PRO A 33 -13.94 9.99 4.71
CA PRO A 33 -13.06 11.05 4.24
C PRO A 33 -11.83 10.41 3.61
N SER A 34 -11.31 11.03 2.54
CA SER A 34 -10.05 10.58 1.92
C SER A 34 -8.98 10.47 3.00
N THR A 35 -8.16 9.43 2.93
CA THR A 35 -7.04 9.23 3.86
C THR A 35 -6.12 10.46 3.91
N THR A 36 -6.02 11.20 2.81
CA THR A 36 -5.24 12.46 2.71
C THR A 36 -5.77 13.61 3.56
N GLN A 37 -7.05 13.56 3.95
CA GLN A 37 -7.71 14.59 4.75
C GLN A 37 -7.77 14.23 6.23
N MET A 38 -7.36 13.02 6.59
CA MET A 38 -7.29 12.56 7.98
C MET A 38 -6.08 13.16 8.70
N THR A 39 -6.22 13.38 10.01
CA THR A 39 -5.04 13.59 10.84
C THR A 39 -4.27 12.27 10.99
N LEU A 40 -2.95 12.34 11.20
CA LEU A 40 -2.16 11.13 11.47
C LEU A 40 -2.65 10.37 12.72
N GLY A 41 -3.26 11.06 13.69
CA GLY A 41 -3.89 10.43 14.85
C GLY A 41 -5.10 9.60 14.44
N ALA A 42 -6.04 10.22 13.73
CA ALA A 42 -7.26 9.55 13.25
C ALA A 42 -6.95 8.36 12.32
N PHE A 43 -5.98 8.51 11.39
CA PHE A 43 -5.58 7.41 10.52
C PHE A 43 -5.01 6.22 11.32
N ARG A 44 -4.19 6.48 12.35
CA ARG A 44 -3.67 5.42 13.24
C ARG A 44 -4.77 4.76 14.07
N ASP A 45 -5.72 5.54 14.56
CA ASP A 45 -6.87 5.00 15.29
C ASP A 45 -7.71 4.07 14.41
N ASP A 46 -7.93 4.43 13.15
CA ASP A 46 -8.65 3.58 12.19
C ASP A 46 -7.86 2.29 11.87
N ILE A 47 -6.53 2.35 11.66
CA ILE A 47 -5.68 1.16 11.40
C ILE A 47 -5.82 0.10 12.51
N GLN A 48 -5.85 0.54 13.78
CA GLN A 48 -5.83 -0.39 14.92
C GLN A 48 -7.22 -0.91 15.33
N SER A 49 -8.28 -0.19 14.95
CA SER A 49 -9.63 -0.44 15.49
C SER A 49 -10.66 -0.85 14.45
N ARG A 50 -10.35 -0.73 13.15
CA ARG A 50 -11.27 -1.01 12.05
C ARG A 50 -10.68 -2.06 11.11
N ALA A 51 -11.53 -2.61 10.24
CA ALA A 51 -11.07 -3.57 9.24
C ALA A 51 -10.26 -2.91 8.12
N MET A 52 -10.56 -1.64 7.80
CA MET A 52 -9.81 -0.81 6.89
C MET A 52 -9.57 0.56 7.56
N PRO A 53 -8.44 1.22 7.30
CA PRO A 53 -7.39 0.92 6.33
C PRO A 53 -6.47 -0.26 6.71
N GLY A 54 -6.14 -1.10 5.72
CA GLY A 54 -5.20 -2.21 5.85
C GLY A 54 -3.76 -1.85 5.46
N CYS A 55 -2.90 -2.86 5.33
CA CYS A 55 -1.47 -2.61 5.06
C CYS A 55 -1.19 -1.99 3.68
N GLY A 56 -2.08 -2.18 2.68
CA GLY A 56 -1.97 -1.54 1.36
C GLY A 56 -2.14 -0.03 1.43
N ALA A 57 -3.20 0.45 2.10
CA ALA A 57 -3.41 1.87 2.35
C ALA A 57 -2.27 2.52 3.16
N VAL A 58 -1.75 1.82 4.17
CA VAL A 58 -0.57 2.29 4.93
C VAL A 58 0.67 2.36 4.06
N ALA A 59 0.88 1.37 3.20
CA ALA A 59 2.01 1.30 2.27
C ALA A 59 2.00 2.44 1.25
N ALA A 60 0.83 2.74 0.67
CA ALA A 60 0.65 3.84 -0.27
C ALA A 60 0.94 5.20 0.37
N ASN A 61 0.42 5.45 1.58
CA ASN A 61 0.73 6.67 2.34
C ASN A 61 2.20 6.76 2.74
N ALA A 62 2.83 5.65 3.15
CA ALA A 62 4.25 5.62 3.45
C ALA A 62 5.09 5.98 2.21
N ALA A 63 4.74 5.46 1.04
CA ALA A 63 5.43 5.82 -0.20
C ALA A 63 5.25 7.30 -0.56
N ALA A 64 4.04 7.85 -0.40
CA ALA A 64 3.78 9.27 -0.61
C ALA A 64 4.59 10.15 0.36
N ASP A 65 4.64 9.80 1.65
CA ASP A 65 5.45 10.49 2.66
C ASP A 65 6.95 10.40 2.33
N GLY A 66 7.41 9.25 1.83
CA GLY A 66 8.77 9.02 1.37
C GLY A 66 9.14 9.97 0.24
N LEU A 67 8.30 10.09 -0.78
CA LEU A 67 8.51 11.04 -1.88
C LEU A 67 8.40 12.50 -1.40
N ALA A 68 7.55 12.80 -0.43
CA ALA A 68 7.46 14.14 0.15
C ALA A 68 8.79 14.60 0.80
N LEU A 69 9.55 13.67 1.39
CA LEU A 69 10.91 13.97 1.90
C LEU A 69 11.89 14.33 0.78
N VAL A 70 11.82 13.64 -0.36
CA VAL A 70 12.63 13.95 -1.55
C VAL A 70 12.26 15.33 -2.09
N LEU A 71 10.96 15.59 -2.23
CA LEU A 71 10.42 16.88 -2.68
C LEU A 71 10.84 18.03 -1.76
N LYS A 72 10.86 17.82 -0.44
CA LYS A 72 11.39 18.79 0.53
C LYS A 72 12.84 19.16 0.21
N GLY A 73 13.68 18.17 -0.10
CA GLY A 73 15.08 18.38 -0.49
C GLY A 73 15.22 19.30 -1.71
N LEU A 74 14.40 19.08 -2.74
CA LEU A 74 14.38 19.93 -3.94
C LEU A 74 13.86 21.34 -3.64
N ARG A 75 12.74 21.48 -2.93
CA ARG A 75 12.15 22.79 -2.59
C ARG A 75 13.09 23.68 -1.78
N LEU A 76 13.82 23.11 -0.83
CA LEU A 76 14.80 23.85 -0.03
C LEU A 76 16.12 24.09 -0.79
N THR A 77 16.34 23.37 -1.90
CA THR A 77 17.46 23.61 -2.81
C THR A 77 17.14 24.71 -3.82
N GLN A 78 15.90 24.75 -4.33
CA GLN A 78 15.44 25.68 -5.34
C GLN A 78 15.81 27.13 -4.99
N SER A 79 16.43 27.83 -5.95
CA SER A 79 16.63 29.27 -5.88
C SER A 79 15.31 29.99 -6.19
N LYS A 80 15.25 31.34 -6.08
CA LYS A 80 14.03 32.10 -6.37
C LYS A 80 13.57 32.05 -7.84
N ASP A 81 14.34 31.41 -8.73
CA ASP A 81 14.06 31.32 -10.15
C ASP A 81 13.17 30.10 -10.47
N GLN A 82 12.00 30.39 -11.04
CA GLN A 82 10.95 29.39 -11.30
C GLN A 82 11.09 28.71 -12.67
N ASP A 83 11.93 29.22 -13.58
CA ASP A 83 12.08 28.65 -14.94
C ASP A 83 13.23 27.64 -15.04
N THR A 84 13.38 26.81 -14.01
CA THR A 84 14.54 25.92 -13.82
C THR A 84 14.17 24.44 -13.91
N ARG A 85 15.17 23.59 -14.19
CA ARG A 85 15.06 22.12 -14.08
C ARG A 85 14.44 21.68 -12.75
N CYS A 86 14.81 22.35 -11.66
CA CYS A 86 14.30 22.08 -10.32
C CYS A 86 12.78 22.29 -10.22
N ALA A 87 12.22 23.32 -10.88
CA ALA A 87 10.77 23.56 -10.88
C ALA A 87 9.99 22.43 -11.58
N ARG A 88 10.52 21.90 -12.69
CA ARG A 88 9.93 20.74 -13.38
C ARG A 88 9.97 19.48 -12.52
N LEU A 89 11.10 19.22 -11.86
CA LEU A 89 11.22 18.10 -10.92
C LEU A 89 10.21 18.24 -9.78
N ILE A 90 10.06 19.44 -9.21
CA ILE A 90 9.08 19.71 -8.14
C ILE A 90 7.65 19.40 -8.60
N ALA A 91 7.25 19.87 -9.79
CA ALA A 91 5.92 19.62 -10.33
C ALA A 91 5.66 18.12 -10.53
N GLN A 92 6.63 17.38 -11.08
CA GLN A 92 6.53 15.93 -11.27
C GLN A 92 6.36 15.20 -9.93
N ALA A 93 7.16 15.53 -8.91
CA ALA A 93 7.02 14.91 -7.59
C ALA A 93 5.68 15.23 -6.93
N GLN A 94 5.11 16.43 -7.12
CA GLN A 94 3.79 16.75 -6.59
C GLN A 94 2.67 15.90 -7.21
N GLN A 95 2.76 15.63 -8.51
CA GLN A 95 1.83 14.74 -9.20
C GLN A 95 1.95 13.31 -8.64
N LEU A 96 3.18 12.81 -8.53
CA LEU A 96 3.45 11.47 -7.99
C LEU A 96 3.00 11.32 -6.53
N VAL A 97 3.22 12.32 -5.66
CA VAL A 97 2.69 12.31 -4.27
C VAL A 97 1.16 12.18 -4.29
N THR A 98 0.49 12.94 -5.16
CA THR A 98 -0.97 12.91 -5.28
C THR A 98 -1.47 11.53 -5.75
N GLN A 99 -0.78 10.93 -6.74
CA GLN A 99 -1.11 9.60 -7.24
C GLN A 99 -0.91 8.52 -6.16
N LEU A 100 0.25 8.50 -5.50
CA LEU A 100 0.56 7.55 -4.42
C LEU A 100 -0.45 7.64 -3.27
N SER A 101 -0.77 8.85 -2.83
CA SER A 101 -1.79 9.05 -1.81
C SER A 101 -3.18 8.59 -2.25
N GLY A 102 -3.53 8.74 -3.54
CA GLY A 102 -4.79 8.24 -4.09
C GLY A 102 -4.93 6.72 -4.01
N TYR A 103 -3.83 5.98 -4.16
CA TYR A 103 -3.84 4.51 -4.03
C TYR A 103 -4.27 4.02 -2.65
N ALA A 104 -4.10 4.82 -1.59
CA ALA A 104 -4.60 4.44 -0.27
C ALA A 104 -6.13 4.36 -0.24
N ASP A 105 -6.80 5.31 -0.87
CA ASP A 105 -8.26 5.31 -0.98
C ASP A 105 -8.74 4.21 -1.95
N GLU A 106 -7.98 3.94 -3.02
CA GLU A 106 -8.27 2.84 -3.95
C GLU A 106 -8.17 1.45 -3.30
N ASP A 107 -7.15 1.22 -2.46
CA ASP A 107 -6.99 -0.02 -1.68
C ASP A 107 -8.20 -0.25 -0.76
N ILE A 108 -8.60 0.79 -0.03
CA ILE A 108 -9.80 0.76 0.83
C ILE A 108 -11.06 0.46 0.01
N ALA A 109 -11.24 1.12 -1.14
CA ALA A 109 -12.40 0.96 -1.99
C ALA A 109 -12.47 -0.45 -2.61
N ALA A 110 -11.35 -0.97 -3.13
CA ALA A 110 -11.27 -2.30 -3.71
C ALA A 110 -11.60 -3.39 -2.68
N PHE A 111 -11.05 -3.28 -1.47
CA PHE A 111 -11.32 -4.25 -0.42
C PHE A 111 -12.77 -4.20 0.05
N LYS A 112 -13.35 -3.00 0.23
CA LYS A 112 -14.78 -2.84 0.54
C LYS A 112 -15.68 -3.46 -0.53
N ALA A 113 -15.34 -3.26 -1.81
CA ALA A 113 -16.10 -3.85 -2.92
C ALA A 113 -16.04 -5.39 -2.90
N TYR A 114 -14.87 -5.97 -2.64
CA TYR A 114 -14.71 -7.42 -2.50
C TYR A 114 -15.51 -8.00 -1.35
N LEU A 115 -15.48 -7.37 -0.18
CA LEU A 115 -16.29 -7.80 0.97
C LEU A 115 -17.79 -7.70 0.69
N ALA A 116 -18.23 -6.62 0.04
CA ALA A 116 -19.62 -6.47 -0.36
C ALA A 116 -20.03 -7.55 -1.37
N ALA A 117 -19.21 -7.82 -2.38
CA ALA A 117 -19.48 -8.88 -3.36
C ALA A 117 -19.60 -10.26 -2.68
N LYS A 118 -18.71 -10.59 -1.74
CA LYS A 118 -18.81 -11.84 -0.96
C LYS A 118 -20.06 -11.92 -0.10
N LYS A 119 -20.52 -10.81 0.46
CA LYS A 119 -21.72 -10.77 1.31
C LYS A 119 -23.01 -10.98 0.50
N HIS A 120 -23.03 -10.52 -0.75
CA HIS A 120 -24.19 -10.54 -1.64
C HIS A 120 -24.06 -11.62 -2.72
N ALA A 121 -23.38 -12.74 -2.39
CA ALA A 121 -23.10 -13.83 -3.33
C ALA A 121 -24.36 -14.55 -3.85
N ASP A 122 -25.50 -14.44 -3.15
CA ASP A 122 -26.76 -15.12 -3.48
C ASP A 122 -27.69 -14.28 -4.38
N GLU A 123 -27.29 -13.07 -4.77
CA GLU A 123 -28.10 -12.16 -5.58
C GLU A 123 -27.84 -12.31 -7.09
N ASN A 124 -28.76 -11.82 -7.93
CA ASN A 124 -28.54 -11.74 -9.37
C ASN A 124 -27.26 -10.95 -9.71
N ASP A 125 -26.52 -11.40 -10.74
CA ASP A 125 -25.21 -10.87 -11.14
C ASP A 125 -24.12 -10.90 -10.03
N ALA A 126 -24.28 -11.71 -8.98
CA ALA A 126 -23.28 -11.88 -7.93
C ALA A 126 -21.92 -12.32 -8.48
N ASP A 127 -21.89 -13.30 -9.38
CA ASP A 127 -20.64 -13.84 -9.96
C ASP A 127 -19.82 -12.73 -10.64
N LYS A 128 -20.46 -11.94 -11.53
CA LYS A 128 -19.78 -10.83 -12.21
C LYS A 128 -19.27 -9.75 -11.26
N ARG A 129 -19.98 -9.48 -10.16
CA ARG A 129 -19.55 -8.51 -9.14
C ARG A 129 -18.35 -9.04 -8.37
N LEU A 130 -18.37 -10.32 -8.02
CA LEU A 130 -17.27 -10.99 -7.33
C LEU A 130 -16.03 -11.04 -8.21
N ASP A 131 -16.16 -11.47 -9.47
CA ASP A 131 -15.03 -11.54 -10.42
C ASP A 131 -14.34 -10.19 -10.58
N ARG A 132 -15.10 -9.11 -10.79
CA ARG A 132 -14.56 -7.75 -10.88
C ARG A 132 -13.89 -7.31 -9.59
N ALA A 133 -14.45 -7.68 -8.45
CA ALA A 133 -13.87 -7.31 -7.17
C ALA A 133 -12.57 -8.08 -6.89
N VAL A 134 -12.52 -9.37 -7.24
CA VAL A 134 -11.31 -10.22 -7.18
C VAL A 134 -10.23 -9.66 -8.10
N GLU A 135 -10.57 -9.32 -9.34
CA GLU A 135 -9.64 -8.67 -10.27
C GLU A 135 -9.09 -7.38 -9.66
N ARG A 136 -9.97 -6.52 -9.10
CA ARG A 136 -9.54 -5.22 -8.57
C ARG A 136 -8.64 -5.35 -7.33
N ILE A 137 -8.95 -6.24 -6.39
CA ILE A 137 -8.08 -6.45 -5.21
C ILE A 137 -6.71 -7.01 -5.61
N ASN A 138 -6.59 -7.69 -6.76
CA ASN A 138 -5.32 -8.17 -7.30
C ASN A 138 -4.55 -7.07 -8.04
N GLN A 139 -5.24 -6.20 -8.78
CA GLN A 139 -4.60 -5.17 -9.59
C GLN A 139 -4.15 -3.94 -8.78
N VAL A 140 -4.93 -3.46 -7.80
CA VAL A 140 -4.58 -2.26 -7.01
C VAL A 140 -3.17 -2.35 -6.42
N PRO A 141 -2.78 -3.46 -5.74
CA PRO A 141 -1.45 -3.57 -5.16
C PRO A 141 -0.32 -3.53 -6.20
N LEU A 142 -0.52 -4.15 -7.37
CA LEU A 142 0.45 -4.18 -8.46
C LEU A 142 0.60 -2.81 -9.14
N GLU A 143 -0.51 -2.10 -9.34
CA GLU A 143 -0.52 -0.73 -9.83
C GLU A 143 0.19 0.21 -8.85
N THR A 144 -0.10 0.09 -7.56
CA THR A 144 0.56 0.86 -6.50
C THR A 144 2.07 0.59 -6.47
N ALA A 145 2.48 -0.67 -6.50
CA ALA A 145 3.88 -1.07 -6.55
C ALA A 145 4.59 -0.54 -7.80
N ARG A 146 3.94 -0.58 -8.97
CA ARG A 146 4.48 0.01 -10.21
C ARG A 146 4.64 1.52 -10.08
N CYS A 147 3.64 2.21 -9.53
CA CYS A 147 3.71 3.64 -9.28
C CYS A 147 4.88 3.99 -8.33
N CYS A 148 5.18 3.15 -7.34
CA CYS A 148 6.32 3.33 -6.44
C CYS A 148 7.70 3.20 -7.11
N LEU A 149 7.82 2.63 -8.31
CA LEU A 149 9.10 2.59 -9.04
C LEU A 149 9.51 3.98 -9.54
N GLU A 150 8.55 4.78 -10.00
CA GLU A 150 8.82 6.12 -10.53
C GLU A 150 9.48 7.06 -9.50
N PRO A 151 9.02 7.15 -8.23
CA PRO A 151 9.71 7.91 -7.19
C PRO A 151 11.14 7.44 -6.91
N LEU A 152 11.45 6.13 -7.04
CA LEU A 152 12.81 5.62 -6.84
C LEU A 152 13.74 6.11 -7.96
N GLU A 153 13.32 5.98 -9.22
CA GLU A 153 14.03 6.50 -10.39
C GLU A 153 14.16 8.03 -10.33
N TYR A 154 13.08 8.71 -9.98
CA TYR A 154 13.03 10.14 -9.81
C TYR A 154 14.03 10.63 -8.77
N THR A 155 14.11 9.94 -7.62
CA THR A 155 15.00 10.35 -6.53
C THR A 155 16.46 10.24 -6.95
N GLU A 156 16.81 9.22 -7.74
CA GLU A 156 18.13 9.09 -8.32
C GLU A 156 18.46 10.27 -9.26
N GLN A 157 17.55 10.62 -10.18
CA GLN A 157 17.72 11.72 -11.11
C GLN A 157 17.84 13.09 -10.41
N ALA A 158 17.09 13.28 -9.34
CA ALA A 158 17.02 14.51 -8.56
C ALA A 158 18.18 14.66 -7.56
N MET A 159 18.88 13.57 -7.19
CA MET A 159 19.87 13.59 -6.12
C MET A 159 20.97 14.63 -6.34
N GLY A 160 21.42 14.80 -7.59
CA GLY A 160 22.44 15.79 -7.97
C GLY A 160 21.95 17.24 -7.91
N ASP A 161 20.64 17.47 -7.98
CA ASP A 161 20.02 18.78 -7.87
C ASP A 161 19.66 19.14 -6.41
N ILE A 162 19.84 18.22 -5.45
CA ILE A 162 19.57 18.45 -4.02
C ILE A 162 20.87 18.83 -3.30
N LYS A 163 20.82 19.92 -2.50
CA LYS A 163 21.95 20.37 -1.67
C LYS A 163 22.49 19.21 -0.81
N PRO A 164 23.82 19.05 -0.68
CA PRO A 164 24.41 17.95 0.08
C PRO A 164 23.84 17.77 1.50
N ALA A 165 23.58 18.87 2.21
CA ALA A 165 23.01 18.86 3.56
C ALA A 165 21.56 18.31 3.65
N LEU A 166 20.88 18.16 2.52
CA LEU A 166 19.50 17.66 2.43
C LEU A 166 19.39 16.28 1.76
N GLN A 167 20.50 15.72 1.27
CA GLN A 167 20.50 14.41 0.62
C GLN A 167 20.16 13.26 1.58
N SER A 168 20.30 13.46 2.91
CA SER A 168 19.84 12.49 3.91
C SER A 168 18.32 12.29 3.86
N ASP A 169 17.56 13.38 3.69
CA ASP A 169 16.10 13.33 3.60
C ASP A 169 15.68 12.59 2.33
N ALA A 170 16.33 12.88 1.19
CA ALA A 170 16.06 12.19 -0.07
C ALA A 170 16.34 10.68 0.00
N ARG A 171 17.46 10.28 0.63
CA ARG A 171 17.80 8.86 0.82
C ARG A 171 16.85 8.15 1.79
N ALA A 172 16.44 8.81 2.86
CA ALA A 172 15.44 8.27 3.78
C ALA A 172 14.09 8.11 3.07
N GLY A 173 13.70 9.10 2.26
CA GLY A 173 12.51 9.08 1.42
C GLY A 173 12.49 7.90 0.44
N ALA A 174 13.58 7.68 -0.31
CA ALA A 174 13.69 6.55 -1.22
C ALA A 174 13.55 5.18 -0.51
N ARG A 175 14.13 5.03 0.70
CA ARG A 175 13.94 3.81 1.49
C ARG A 175 12.49 3.61 1.92
N LEU A 176 11.79 4.70 2.25
CA LEU A 176 10.39 4.62 2.66
C LEU A 176 9.47 4.29 1.47
N VAL A 177 9.74 4.84 0.28
CA VAL A 177 9.06 4.43 -0.97
C VAL A 177 9.28 2.94 -1.23
N HIS A 178 10.52 2.48 -1.16
CA HIS A 178 10.86 1.06 -1.35
C HIS A 178 10.15 0.16 -0.33
N ALA A 179 10.10 0.56 0.93
CA ALA A 179 9.35 -0.15 1.97
C ALA A 179 7.85 -0.17 1.65
N GLY A 180 7.26 0.94 1.22
CA GLY A 180 5.86 1.00 0.77
C GLY A 180 5.57 0.06 -0.39
N LEU A 181 6.43 0.04 -1.41
CA LEU A 181 6.34 -0.93 -2.51
C LEU A 181 6.39 -2.37 -1.99
N SER A 182 7.36 -2.69 -1.14
CA SER A 182 7.52 -4.05 -0.61
C SER A 182 6.31 -4.46 0.25
N MET A 183 5.76 -3.53 1.03
CA MET A 183 4.57 -3.74 1.85
C MET A 183 3.32 -3.98 1.01
N VAL A 184 3.08 -3.20 -0.04
CA VAL A 184 1.88 -3.40 -0.86
C VAL A 184 1.91 -4.73 -1.61
N LEU A 185 3.10 -5.24 -1.97
CA LEU A 185 3.25 -6.58 -2.56
C LEU A 185 2.87 -7.73 -1.62
N ILE A 186 2.82 -7.52 -0.30
CA ILE A 186 2.31 -8.52 0.66
C ILE A 186 0.81 -8.79 0.42
N ASN A 187 0.05 -7.78 -0.04
CA ASN A 187 -1.35 -7.99 -0.44
C ASN A 187 -1.44 -8.94 -1.65
N VAL A 188 -0.51 -8.82 -2.61
CA VAL A 188 -0.46 -9.72 -3.77
C VAL A 188 -0.20 -11.16 -3.32
N ASP A 189 0.79 -11.36 -2.43
CA ASP A 189 1.09 -12.67 -1.85
C ASP A 189 -0.15 -13.27 -1.16
N THR A 190 -0.86 -12.46 -0.37
CA THR A 190 -2.09 -12.89 0.33
C THR A 190 -3.22 -13.27 -0.62
N ASN A 191 -3.40 -12.52 -1.72
CA ASN A 191 -4.47 -12.80 -2.65
C ASN A 191 -4.19 -14.02 -3.53
N ILE A 192 -2.91 -14.24 -3.91
CA ILE A 192 -2.48 -15.40 -4.68
C ILE A 192 -2.82 -16.72 -3.96
N ASP A 193 -2.67 -16.76 -2.63
CA ASP A 193 -3.02 -17.92 -1.81
C ASP A 193 -4.51 -18.30 -1.90
N GLY A 194 -5.37 -17.34 -2.28
CA GLY A 194 -6.80 -17.52 -2.45
C GLY A 194 -7.26 -17.87 -3.87
N LEU A 195 -6.36 -17.90 -4.86
CA LEU A 195 -6.71 -18.16 -6.26
C LEU A 195 -6.70 -19.66 -6.59
N GLU A 196 -7.73 -20.11 -7.31
CA GLU A 196 -7.82 -21.48 -7.82
C GLU A 196 -7.06 -21.65 -9.15
N ASP A 197 -7.07 -20.62 -10.01
CA ASP A 197 -6.42 -20.64 -11.32
C ASP A 197 -4.88 -20.57 -11.20
N GLU A 198 -4.22 -21.65 -11.59
CA GLU A 198 -2.77 -21.77 -11.56
C GLU A 198 -2.05 -20.85 -12.56
N ALA A 199 -2.65 -20.56 -13.72
CA ALA A 199 -2.08 -19.62 -14.67
C ALA A 199 -2.12 -18.19 -14.12
N GLU A 200 -3.24 -17.78 -13.54
CA GLU A 200 -3.38 -16.46 -12.90
C GLU A 200 -2.41 -16.31 -11.72
N ARG A 201 -2.33 -17.31 -10.83
CA ARG A 201 -1.37 -17.34 -9.72
C ARG A 201 0.07 -17.13 -10.21
N ARG A 202 0.50 -17.86 -11.23
CA ARG A 202 1.86 -17.72 -11.78
C ARG A 202 2.11 -16.34 -12.40
N GLN A 203 1.10 -15.79 -13.08
CA GLN A 203 1.19 -14.46 -13.67
C GLN A 203 1.39 -13.38 -12.58
N LEU A 204 0.54 -13.38 -11.55
CA LEU A 204 0.64 -12.42 -10.44
C LEU A 204 1.94 -12.57 -9.66
N ALA A 205 2.35 -13.81 -9.36
CA ALA A 205 3.61 -14.10 -8.68
C ALA A 205 4.83 -13.59 -9.48
N GLY A 206 4.82 -13.77 -10.81
CA GLY A 206 5.86 -13.26 -11.70
C GLY A 206 5.94 -11.74 -11.69
N GLN A 207 4.79 -11.04 -11.77
CA GLN A 207 4.74 -9.59 -11.71
C GLN A 207 5.22 -9.05 -10.36
N ARG A 208 4.75 -9.64 -9.26
CA ARG A 208 5.19 -9.31 -7.90
C ARG A 208 6.71 -9.47 -7.75
N ALA A 209 7.28 -10.58 -8.22
CA ALA A 209 8.71 -10.83 -8.13
C ALA A 209 9.52 -9.81 -8.96
N ALA A 210 9.06 -9.51 -10.17
CA ALA A 210 9.69 -8.53 -11.04
C ALA A 210 9.69 -7.11 -10.43
N LEU A 211 8.55 -6.68 -9.87
CA LEU A 211 8.42 -5.37 -9.23
C LEU A 211 9.35 -5.23 -8.01
N GLN A 212 9.41 -6.25 -7.15
CA GLN A 212 10.34 -6.26 -6.01
C GLN A 212 11.80 -6.18 -6.47
N ALA A 213 12.18 -7.02 -7.44
CA ALA A 213 13.56 -7.06 -7.94
C ALA A 213 13.98 -5.73 -8.60
N GLU A 214 13.05 -5.05 -9.29
CA GLU A 214 13.31 -3.73 -9.84
C GLU A 214 13.51 -2.68 -8.74
N ALA A 215 12.62 -2.67 -7.75
CA ALA A 215 12.71 -1.76 -6.61
C ALA A 215 14.01 -1.92 -5.83
N ASP A 216 14.42 -3.16 -5.57
CA ASP A 216 15.68 -3.49 -4.90
C ASP A 216 16.87 -2.94 -5.71
N ARG A 217 16.89 -3.16 -7.02
CA ARG A 217 17.96 -2.67 -7.90
C ARG A 217 18.05 -1.15 -7.92
N LEU A 218 16.91 -0.47 -8.04
CA LEU A 218 16.84 0.99 -8.05
C LEU A 218 17.33 1.58 -6.72
N LEU A 219 16.86 1.03 -5.60
CA LEU A 219 17.29 1.48 -4.28
C LEU A 219 18.80 1.25 -4.08
N GLU A 220 19.30 0.06 -4.46
CA GLU A 220 20.73 -0.24 -4.39
C GLU A 220 21.57 0.73 -5.22
N ARG A 221 21.16 1.06 -6.44
CA ARG A 221 21.85 2.01 -7.32
C ARG A 221 21.89 3.40 -6.68
N LEU A 222 20.76 3.89 -6.19
CA LEU A 222 20.62 5.18 -5.52
C LEU A 222 21.51 5.28 -4.27
N LEU A 223 21.58 4.22 -3.46
CA LEU A 223 22.36 4.22 -2.22
C LEU A 223 23.86 3.99 -2.46
N ARG A 224 24.24 3.34 -3.56
CA ARG A 224 25.65 3.12 -3.96
C ARG A 224 26.35 4.37 -4.47
N ALA A 225 25.63 5.40 -4.91
CA ALA A 225 26.21 6.70 -5.25
C ALA A 225 26.86 7.45 -4.06
N ARG A 226 27.12 6.76 -2.93
CA ARG A 226 28.05 7.14 -1.87
C ARG A 226 29.48 6.76 -2.28
N SER A 227 30.08 7.53 -3.18
CA SER A 227 31.54 7.55 -3.37
C SER A 227 31.93 8.75 -4.19
#